data_AF-A0A945TIJ4-F1
#
_entry.id   AF-A0A945TIJ4-F1
#
_cell.length_a   1.000
_cell.length_b   1.000
_cell.length_c   1.000
_cell.angle_alpha   90.00
_cell.angle_beta   90.00
_cell.angle_gamma   90.00
#
_symmetry.space_group_name_H-M   'P 1'
#
loop_
_entity.id
_entity.type
_entity.pdbx_description
1 polymer ?
#
loop_
_entity_poly.entity_id
_entity_poly.type
_entity_poly.pdbx_seq_one_letter_code
_entity_poly.pdbx_strand_id
1 'polypeptide(L)'
;MDSEKPDVLIVGAGFAGMYAVHRFRELGLSIKVLEAGSDVGGTWFWNRYPGARCDVPSLEYSFGFSAELEQEWHWPEVFSAQPDILNYANHIADKFDLRRDIQFNTRVSRVEYLDEENLWSLTSEAGEVFKAKFCIMATGCLSVPNKPDIPGDEDFAGLKLHTGLWPKESIDLAGKRVGIIGTGSSAVQAIPELAKAAGHLTVFQRTPVYTVPANRKAMRGAVESEFKENYRLIRERQWNNRGGVSNFRPNRSVPSKSKRGIGGGRRGDVGLIKSISPEQRQAMIDERGLEVILNFTDVYTDPSANEIANDLFRSTVREMVDDAEVAEKLLPQDYGLGCKRQVLDRDYYPTYNRDNVTLVDLKQTPIERITPNGLTTEESEYDLDVLIYATGFDAMTGALLKLNITG
;
A
#
# COMPACT_ATOMS: atom_id res chain seq x y z
N MET A 1 -28.73 25.08 23.72
CA MET A 1 -29.48 24.16 22.83
C MET A 1 -28.62 22.92 22.74
N ASP A 2 -28.98 21.88 23.48
CA ASP A 2 -28.29 20.59 23.35
C ASP A 2 -28.52 20.11 21.93
N SER A 3 -27.47 20.06 21.11
CA SER A 3 -27.55 19.35 19.84
C SER A 3 -27.89 17.90 20.14
N GLU A 4 -28.91 17.36 19.47
CA GLU A 4 -29.33 15.97 19.61
C GLU A 4 -28.11 15.05 19.38
N LYS A 5 -27.86 14.13 20.33
CA LYS A 5 -26.71 13.22 20.30
C LYS A 5 -26.85 12.28 19.09
N PRO A 6 -25.78 11.99 18.33
CA PRO A 6 -25.87 11.05 17.23
C PRO A 6 -26.07 9.62 17.74
N ASP A 7 -26.72 8.78 16.92
CA ASP A 7 -26.87 7.35 17.19
C ASP A 7 -25.53 6.62 17.10
N VAL A 8 -24.69 7.02 16.13
CA VAL A 8 -23.42 6.35 15.81
C VAL A 8 -22.26 7.36 15.72
N LEU A 9 -21.19 7.07 16.45
CA LEU A 9 -19.88 7.70 16.26
C LEU A 9 -18.98 6.80 15.41
N ILE A 10 -18.26 7.40 14.48
CA ILE A 10 -17.32 6.69 13.59
C ILE A 10 -15.96 7.37 13.68
N VAL A 11 -14.90 6.59 13.87
CA VAL A 11 -13.52 7.10 13.87
C VAL A 11 -12.84 6.74 12.55
N GLY A 12 -12.56 7.76 11.73
CA GLY A 12 -11.91 7.64 10.42
C GLY A 12 -12.83 7.83 9.22
N ALA A 13 -12.36 8.58 8.22
CA ALA A 13 -13.03 8.89 6.95
C ALA A 13 -12.28 8.30 5.73
N GLY A 14 -11.67 7.13 5.91
CA GLY A 14 -11.23 6.28 4.80
C GLY A 14 -12.40 5.56 4.13
N PHE A 15 -12.11 4.62 3.23
CA PHE A 15 -13.15 3.83 2.53
C PHE A 15 -14.15 3.16 3.50
N ALA A 16 -13.69 2.57 4.60
CA ALA A 16 -14.59 1.95 5.58
C ALA A 16 -15.55 2.98 6.22
N GLY A 17 -15.03 4.14 6.65
CA GLY A 17 -15.84 5.19 7.27
C GLY A 17 -16.83 5.83 6.31
N MET A 18 -16.40 6.13 5.08
CA MET A 18 -17.28 6.66 4.03
C MET A 18 -18.43 5.70 3.70
N TYR A 19 -18.15 4.40 3.60
CA TYR A 19 -19.19 3.41 3.37
C TYR A 19 -20.13 3.26 4.57
N ALA A 20 -19.59 3.31 5.79
CA ALA A 20 -20.40 3.27 7.01
C ALA A 20 -21.38 4.46 7.08
N VAL A 21 -20.94 5.69 6.74
CA VAL A 21 -21.84 6.85 6.64
C VAL A 21 -22.97 6.58 5.66
N HIS A 22 -22.64 6.14 4.44
CA HIS A 22 -23.63 5.84 3.41
C HIS A 22 -24.67 4.81 3.91
N ARG A 23 -24.21 3.70 4.50
CA ARG A 23 -25.09 2.62 4.97
C ARG A 23 -25.95 2.99 6.18
N PHE A 24 -25.40 3.70 7.16
CA PHE A 24 -26.17 4.08 8.35
C PHE A 24 -27.22 5.16 8.03
N ARG A 25 -26.96 6.04 7.04
CA ARG A 25 -27.97 6.97 6.52
C ARG A 25 -29.15 6.23 5.89
N GLU A 26 -28.90 5.18 5.12
CA GLU A 26 -29.98 4.36 4.54
C GLU A 26 -30.83 3.66 5.61
N LEU A 27 -30.28 3.45 6.82
CA LEU A 27 -31.01 2.94 7.98
C LEU A 27 -31.73 4.04 8.78
N GLY A 28 -31.59 5.31 8.40
CA GLY A 28 -32.20 6.44 9.08
C GLY A 28 -31.50 6.84 10.39
N LEU A 29 -30.25 6.42 10.60
CA LEU A 29 -29.49 6.75 11.82
C LEU A 29 -28.79 8.11 11.69
N SER A 30 -28.71 8.84 12.80
CA SER A 30 -27.90 10.04 12.95
C SER A 30 -26.44 9.68 13.23
N ILE A 31 -25.50 10.35 12.56
CA ILE A 31 -24.10 9.94 12.50
C ILE A 31 -23.18 11.14 12.72
N LYS A 32 -22.06 10.90 13.39
CA LYS A 32 -20.93 11.84 13.43
C LYS A 32 -19.63 11.07 13.21
N VAL A 33 -18.83 11.52 12.26
CA VAL A 33 -17.50 10.97 11.97
C VAL A 33 -16.43 11.93 12.47
N LEU A 34 -15.39 11.40 13.10
CA LEU A 34 -14.18 12.15 13.49
C LEU A 34 -13.00 11.65 12.66
N GLU A 35 -12.36 12.55 11.92
CA GLU A 35 -11.19 12.26 11.08
C GLU A 35 -10.03 13.19 11.44
N ALA A 36 -8.84 12.61 11.63
CA ALA A 36 -7.65 13.36 11.95
C ALA A 36 -7.12 14.18 10.75
N GLY A 37 -7.32 13.69 9.53
CA GLY A 37 -6.98 14.35 8.29
C GLY A 37 -7.90 15.52 7.98
N SER A 38 -7.47 16.36 7.05
CA SER A 38 -8.22 17.54 6.64
C SER A 38 -9.30 17.24 5.58
N ASP A 39 -9.37 16.01 5.09
CA ASP A 39 -10.34 15.56 4.07
C ASP A 39 -10.44 14.02 4.10
N VAL A 40 -11.32 13.47 3.26
CA VAL A 40 -11.54 12.03 3.10
C VAL A 40 -10.37 11.30 2.42
N GLY A 41 -10.38 9.97 2.51
CA GLY A 41 -9.53 9.09 1.70
C GLY A 41 -8.66 8.13 2.52
N GLY A 42 -8.49 8.37 3.82
CA GLY A 42 -7.76 7.49 4.72
C GLY A 42 -6.32 7.27 4.26
N THR A 43 -5.91 6.01 4.05
CA THR A 43 -4.59 5.65 3.49
C THR A 43 -4.23 6.49 2.26
N TRP A 44 -5.18 6.71 1.35
CA TRP A 44 -4.94 7.48 0.12
C TRP A 44 -4.90 8.99 0.35
N PHE A 45 -5.32 9.48 1.51
CA PHE A 45 -5.10 10.87 1.91
C PHE A 45 -3.67 11.06 2.47
N TRP A 46 -3.17 10.11 3.25
CA TRP A 46 -1.90 10.23 3.97
C TRP A 46 -0.67 9.78 3.16
N ASN A 47 -0.79 8.73 2.35
CA ASN A 47 0.33 8.12 1.63
C ASN A 47 0.63 8.78 0.28
N ARG A 48 1.14 10.02 0.30
CA ARG A 48 1.41 10.83 -0.92
C ARG A 48 2.83 10.70 -1.46
N TYR A 49 3.60 9.71 -1.00
CA TYR A 49 4.98 9.53 -1.43
C TYR A 49 5.06 9.21 -2.93
N PRO A 50 6.16 9.59 -3.60
CA PRO A 50 6.29 9.36 -5.04
C PRO A 50 6.21 7.87 -5.35
N GLY A 51 5.44 7.51 -6.39
CA GLY A 51 5.25 6.13 -6.80
C GLY A 51 4.12 5.36 -6.07
N ALA A 52 3.51 5.93 -5.02
CA ALA A 52 2.43 5.31 -4.26
C ALA A 52 1.27 4.83 -5.17
N ARG A 53 0.92 3.54 -5.07
CA ARG A 53 -0.01 2.88 -6.00
C ARG A 53 -0.72 1.68 -5.38
N CYS A 54 -1.90 1.35 -5.90
CA CYS A 54 -2.61 0.13 -5.52
C CYS A 54 -2.05 -1.10 -6.24
N ASP A 55 -1.89 -2.20 -5.50
CA ASP A 55 -1.48 -3.50 -6.05
C ASP A 55 -2.66 -4.34 -6.60
N VAL A 56 -3.89 -3.81 -6.50
CA VAL A 56 -5.11 -4.43 -7.02
C VAL A 56 -5.55 -3.65 -8.27
N PRO A 57 -5.98 -4.32 -9.35
CA PRO A 57 -6.44 -3.61 -10.55
C PRO A 57 -7.55 -2.61 -10.23
N SER A 58 -7.51 -1.41 -10.82
CA SER A 58 -8.37 -0.27 -10.47
C SER A 58 -9.87 -0.60 -10.58
N LEU A 59 -10.26 -1.33 -11.62
CA LEU A 59 -11.66 -1.72 -11.84
C LEU A 59 -12.16 -2.71 -10.77
N GLU A 60 -11.26 -3.39 -10.06
CA GLU A 60 -11.57 -4.31 -8.95
C GLU A 60 -11.51 -3.58 -7.60
N TYR A 61 -10.55 -2.65 -7.42
CA TYR A 61 -10.37 -1.83 -6.22
C TYR A 61 -11.30 -0.61 -6.19
N SER A 62 -12.60 -0.87 -6.17
CA SER A 62 -13.65 0.17 -6.18
C SER A 62 -14.89 -0.33 -5.42
N PHE A 63 -15.74 0.59 -4.98
CA PHE A 63 -16.99 0.24 -4.32
C PHE A 63 -17.98 -0.42 -5.29
N GLY A 64 -18.67 -1.46 -4.81
CA GLY A 64 -19.72 -2.17 -5.55
C GLY A 64 -21.16 -1.87 -5.10
N PHE A 65 -21.36 -0.92 -4.17
CA PHE A 65 -22.68 -0.64 -3.58
C PHE A 65 -23.61 0.18 -4.50
N SER A 66 -23.06 0.93 -5.46
CA SER A 66 -23.82 1.79 -6.37
C SER A 66 -23.50 1.44 -7.83
N ALA A 67 -24.52 1.02 -8.58
CA ALA A 67 -24.42 0.76 -10.02
C ALA A 67 -24.03 2.02 -10.80
N GLU A 68 -24.57 3.17 -10.41
CA GLU A 68 -24.30 4.46 -11.04
C GLU A 68 -22.83 4.84 -10.86
N LEU A 69 -22.29 4.73 -9.64
CA LEU A 69 -20.88 5.00 -9.35
C LEU A 69 -19.93 4.12 -10.21
N GLU A 70 -20.27 2.84 -10.36
CA GLU A 70 -19.52 1.89 -11.19
C GLU A 70 -19.48 2.31 -12.67
N GLN A 71 -20.54 2.93 -13.19
CA GLN A 71 -20.63 3.36 -14.58
C GLN A 71 -20.03 4.76 -14.81
N GLU A 72 -20.18 5.67 -13.85
CA GLU A 72 -19.74 7.07 -13.97
C GLU A 72 -18.23 7.23 -13.85
N TRP A 73 -17.58 6.49 -12.95
CA TRP A 73 -16.16 6.67 -12.70
C TRP A 73 -15.31 6.07 -13.82
N HIS A 74 -14.26 6.79 -14.23
CA HIS A 74 -13.30 6.33 -15.23
C HIS A 74 -11.90 6.22 -14.64
N TRP A 75 -11.30 5.04 -14.75
CA TRP A 75 -9.96 4.81 -14.20
C TRP A 75 -8.89 5.14 -15.24
N PRO A 76 -7.85 5.94 -14.92
CA PRO A 76 -6.82 6.31 -15.88
C PRO A 76 -5.86 5.15 -16.19
N GLU A 77 -5.63 4.25 -15.24
CA GLU A 77 -4.63 3.18 -15.34
C GLU A 77 -5.16 1.84 -14.83
N VAL A 78 -4.54 0.74 -15.27
CA VAL A 78 -4.86 -0.62 -14.79
C VAL A 78 -4.60 -0.78 -13.29
N PHE A 79 -3.54 -0.14 -12.77
CA PHE A 79 -3.22 -0.07 -11.35
C PHE A 79 -3.06 1.40 -10.98
N SER A 80 -4.11 2.04 -10.48
CA SER A 80 -4.15 3.50 -10.30
C SER A 80 -3.19 3.99 -9.22
N ALA A 81 -2.60 5.15 -9.47
CA ALA A 81 -1.74 5.83 -8.51
C ALA A 81 -2.57 6.40 -7.35
N GLN A 82 -1.89 6.78 -6.26
CA GLN A 82 -2.56 7.38 -5.10
C GLN A 82 -3.43 8.61 -5.46
N PRO A 83 -3.00 9.57 -6.31
CA PRO A 83 -3.82 10.73 -6.64
C PRO A 83 -5.17 10.34 -7.27
N ASP A 84 -5.19 9.33 -8.15
CA ASP A 84 -6.40 8.88 -8.83
C ASP A 84 -7.39 8.22 -7.86
N ILE A 85 -6.88 7.44 -6.91
CA ILE A 85 -7.71 6.79 -5.89
C ILE A 85 -8.23 7.82 -4.88
N LEU A 86 -7.42 8.83 -4.54
CA LEU A 86 -7.88 9.94 -3.72
C LEU A 86 -8.95 10.76 -4.46
N ASN A 87 -8.81 10.99 -5.76
CA ASN A 87 -9.84 11.64 -6.57
C ASN A 87 -11.14 10.82 -6.59
N TYR A 88 -11.06 9.48 -6.69
CA TYR A 88 -12.21 8.60 -6.57
C TYR A 88 -12.89 8.73 -5.19
N ALA A 89 -12.12 8.73 -4.11
CA ALA A 89 -12.64 8.93 -2.75
C ALA A 89 -13.35 10.29 -2.60
N ASN A 90 -12.78 11.36 -3.15
CA ASN A 90 -13.41 12.68 -3.15
C ASN A 90 -14.70 12.71 -3.96
N HIS A 91 -14.71 12.10 -5.15
CA HIS A 91 -15.90 11.97 -5.99
C HIS A 91 -17.05 11.26 -5.27
N ILE A 92 -16.75 10.18 -4.52
CA ILE A 92 -17.74 9.49 -3.68
C ILE A 92 -18.26 10.44 -2.59
N ALA A 93 -17.36 11.12 -1.88
CA ALA A 93 -17.74 12.02 -0.80
C ALA A 93 -18.61 13.20 -1.28
N ASP A 94 -18.39 13.68 -2.51
CA ASP A 94 -19.23 14.70 -3.15
C ASP A 94 -20.58 14.13 -3.59
N LYS A 95 -20.57 13.03 -4.37
CA LYS A 95 -21.78 12.42 -4.95
C LYS A 95 -22.80 12.03 -3.89
N PHE A 96 -22.35 11.52 -2.75
CA PHE A 96 -23.21 11.07 -1.66
C PHE A 96 -23.28 12.07 -0.50
N ASP A 97 -22.74 13.28 -0.67
CA ASP A 97 -22.73 14.35 0.33
C ASP A 97 -22.27 13.85 1.71
N LEU A 98 -21.13 13.13 1.75
CA LEU A 98 -20.66 12.47 2.96
C LEU A 98 -20.05 13.45 3.95
N ARG A 99 -19.44 14.54 3.46
CA ARG A 99 -18.67 15.49 4.29
C ARG A 99 -19.52 16.21 5.33
N ARG A 100 -20.83 16.37 5.14
CA ARG A 100 -21.70 17.02 6.14
C ARG A 100 -21.73 16.30 7.51
N ASP A 101 -21.44 15.00 7.56
CA ASP A 101 -21.41 14.24 8.82
C ASP A 101 -20.00 14.12 9.40
N ILE A 102 -18.98 14.68 8.73
CA ILE A 102 -17.57 14.46 9.09
C ILE A 102 -16.99 15.74 9.71
N GLN A 103 -16.39 15.58 10.89
CA GLN A 103 -15.53 16.59 11.49
C GLN A 103 -14.07 16.23 11.22
N PHE A 104 -13.46 17.01 10.34
CA PHE A 104 -12.05 16.89 9.96
C PHE A 104 -11.13 17.59 10.96
N ASN A 105 -9.83 17.28 10.88
CA ASN A 105 -8.81 17.79 11.80
C ASN A 105 -9.15 17.50 13.28
N THR A 106 -9.81 16.38 13.53
CA THR A 106 -10.24 15.95 14.87
C THR A 106 -9.76 14.52 15.12
N ARG A 107 -8.56 14.43 15.71
CA ARG A 107 -7.99 13.15 16.14
C ARG A 107 -8.61 12.72 17.46
N VAL A 108 -9.16 11.51 17.49
CA VAL A 108 -9.62 10.87 18.74
C VAL A 108 -8.40 10.41 19.53
N SER A 109 -8.40 10.65 20.83
CA SER A 109 -7.33 10.27 21.77
C SER A 109 -7.80 9.26 22.81
N ARG A 110 -9.11 9.23 23.10
CA ARG A 110 -9.70 8.33 24.11
C ARG A 110 -11.07 7.84 23.68
N VAL A 111 -11.36 6.57 23.95
CA VAL A 111 -12.67 5.95 23.74
C VAL A 111 -13.07 5.22 25.01
N GLU A 112 -14.22 5.55 25.58
CA GLU A 112 -14.69 4.98 26.85
C GLU A 112 -16.13 4.52 26.73
N TYR A 113 -16.43 3.34 27.25
CA TYR A 113 -17.81 2.96 27.53
C TYR A 113 -18.25 3.52 28.87
N LEU A 114 -19.46 4.09 28.92
CA LEU A 114 -20.05 4.68 30.11
C LEU A 114 -21.21 3.79 30.57
N ASP A 115 -20.97 2.90 31.52
CA ASP A 115 -21.94 1.89 31.98
C ASP A 115 -23.28 2.50 32.42
N GLU A 116 -23.24 3.58 33.21
CA GLU A 116 -24.44 4.22 33.75
C GLU A 116 -25.32 4.85 32.66
N GLU A 117 -24.71 5.28 31.56
CA GLU A 117 -25.41 5.92 30.43
C GLU A 117 -25.72 4.92 29.30
N ASN A 118 -25.06 3.76 29.27
CA ASN A 118 -25.10 2.79 28.17
C ASN A 118 -24.72 3.45 26.82
N LEU A 119 -23.65 4.27 26.86
CA LEU A 119 -23.13 5.05 25.73
C LEU A 119 -21.62 4.88 25.59
N TRP A 120 -21.12 5.06 24.38
CA TRP A 120 -19.71 5.33 24.12
C TRP A 120 -19.42 6.82 24.17
N SER A 121 -18.27 7.18 24.74
CA SER A 121 -17.72 8.53 24.82
C SER A 121 -16.38 8.59 24.08
N LEU A 122 -16.25 9.50 23.13
CA LEU A 122 -15.03 9.75 22.38
C LEU A 122 -14.49 11.11 22.79
N THR A 123 -13.22 11.17 23.17
CA THR A 123 -12.52 12.43 23.45
C THR A 123 -11.50 12.68 22.35
N SER A 124 -11.51 13.90 21.81
CA SER A 124 -10.48 14.33 20.84
C SER A 124 -9.22 14.83 21.56
N GLU A 125 -8.11 14.97 20.82
CA GLU A 125 -6.90 15.62 21.33
C GLU A 125 -7.12 17.08 21.73
N ALA A 126 -8.12 17.76 21.15
CA ALA A 126 -8.52 19.11 21.52
C ALA A 126 -9.42 19.17 22.78
N GLY A 127 -9.79 18.01 23.35
CA GLY A 127 -10.65 17.92 24.54
C GLY A 127 -12.16 17.96 24.24
N GLU A 128 -12.57 18.01 22.98
CA GLU A 128 -13.99 17.86 22.61
C GLU A 128 -14.48 16.44 22.95
N VAL A 129 -15.69 16.33 23.51
CA VAL A 129 -16.29 15.06 23.92
C VAL A 129 -17.56 14.81 23.11
N PHE A 130 -17.67 13.61 22.56
CA PHE A 130 -18.82 13.15 21.77
C PHE A 130 -19.37 11.87 22.38
N LYS A 131 -20.69 11.76 22.47
CA LYS A 131 -21.36 10.56 23.01
C LYS A 131 -22.36 9.99 22.02
N ALA A 132 -22.39 8.67 21.89
CA ALA A 132 -23.35 7.95 21.05
C ALA A 132 -23.59 6.54 21.56
N LYS A 133 -24.68 5.91 21.10
CA LYS A 133 -25.01 4.54 21.48
C LYS A 133 -24.06 3.52 20.87
N PHE A 134 -23.61 3.77 19.64
CA PHE A 134 -22.70 2.90 18.92
C PHE A 134 -21.40 3.64 18.57
N CYS A 135 -20.29 2.91 18.61
CA CYS A 135 -18.98 3.40 18.17
C CYS A 135 -18.39 2.44 17.14
N ILE A 136 -17.99 2.96 15.98
CA ILE A 136 -17.42 2.19 14.87
C ILE A 136 -15.98 2.64 14.61
N MET A 137 -15.05 1.70 14.78
CA MET A 137 -13.62 1.95 14.57
C MET A 137 -13.24 1.70 13.11
N ALA A 138 -13.42 2.71 12.27
CA ALA A 138 -13.00 2.72 10.86
C ALA A 138 -11.56 3.24 10.67
N THR A 139 -10.68 2.93 11.63
CA THR A 139 -9.34 3.54 11.78
C THR A 139 -8.27 2.99 10.84
N GLY A 140 -8.59 1.95 10.06
CA GLY A 140 -7.69 1.31 9.10
C GLY A 140 -6.62 0.43 9.75
N CYS A 141 -6.14 -0.57 9.01
CA CYS A 141 -5.13 -1.52 9.50
C CYS A 141 -3.68 -1.11 9.22
N LEU A 142 -3.44 -0.04 8.47
CA LEU A 142 -2.11 0.47 8.09
C LEU A 142 -2.12 2.01 8.16
N SER A 143 -2.43 2.55 9.34
CA SER A 143 -2.69 3.99 9.54
C SER A 143 -1.81 4.64 10.61
N VAL A 144 -1.04 3.85 11.36
CA VAL A 144 -0.05 4.33 12.34
C VAL A 144 1.35 4.10 11.77
N PRO A 145 1.99 5.15 11.22
CA PRO A 145 3.39 5.10 10.79
C PRO A 145 4.30 4.52 11.88
N ASN A 146 5.16 3.58 11.50
CA ASN A 146 6.17 3.04 12.38
C ASN A 146 7.50 3.77 12.14
N LYS A 147 7.96 4.54 13.13
CA LYS A 147 9.28 5.18 13.09
C LYS A 147 10.21 4.39 14.03
N PRO A 148 11.30 3.80 13.52
CA PRO A 148 12.25 3.09 14.38
C PRO A 148 12.90 4.07 15.37
N ASP A 149 13.18 3.58 16.57
CA ASP A 149 13.95 4.32 17.57
C ASP A 149 15.44 4.22 17.20
N ILE A 150 15.95 5.22 16.49
CA ILE A 150 17.36 5.31 16.07
C ILE A 150 18.00 6.44 16.89
N PRO A 151 19.12 6.17 17.60
CA PRO A 151 19.81 7.19 18.36
C PRO A 151 20.15 8.42 17.50
N GLY A 152 19.94 9.62 18.03
CA GLY A 152 20.24 10.87 17.33
C GLY A 152 19.24 11.28 16.23
N ASP A 153 18.09 10.61 16.09
CA ASP A 153 17.09 11.00 15.08
C ASP A 153 16.69 12.49 15.16
N GLU A 154 16.53 13.02 16.36
CA GLU A 154 16.16 14.43 16.56
C GLU A 154 17.30 15.41 16.24
N ASP A 155 18.53 14.93 16.06
CA ASP A 155 19.69 15.75 15.74
C ASP A 155 19.81 16.07 14.24
N PHE A 156 19.13 15.32 13.35
CA PHE A 156 19.26 15.51 11.90
C PHE A 156 18.81 16.91 11.47
N ALA A 157 19.73 17.67 10.87
CA ALA A 157 19.47 19.04 10.42
C ALA A 157 18.76 19.12 9.05
N GLY A 158 18.76 18.01 8.31
CA GLY A 158 18.10 17.90 7.00
C GLY A 158 16.59 17.65 7.10
N LEU A 159 15.97 17.38 5.95
CA LEU A 159 14.54 17.12 5.87
C LEU A 159 14.21 15.66 6.24
N LYS A 160 13.45 15.45 7.32
CA LYS A 160 12.89 14.13 7.69
C LYS A 160 11.53 13.92 7.05
N LEU A 161 11.32 12.77 6.41
CA LEU A 161 10.06 12.38 5.80
C LEU A 161 9.68 10.96 6.23
N HIS A 162 8.38 10.68 6.31
CA HIS A 162 7.87 9.32 6.44
C HIS A 162 6.88 9.07 5.30
N THR A 163 6.97 7.93 4.61
CA THR A 163 6.08 7.62 3.47
C THR A 163 4.60 7.59 3.88
N GLY A 164 4.33 7.19 5.12
CA GLY A 164 3.03 7.27 5.81
C GLY A 164 2.46 8.67 6.10
N LEU A 165 3.26 9.74 6.02
CA LEU A 165 2.87 11.12 6.37
C LEU A 165 3.46 12.10 5.35
N TRP A 166 3.48 11.71 4.08
CA TRP A 166 4.16 12.48 3.07
C TRP A 166 3.45 13.85 2.86
N PRO A 167 4.19 14.97 2.77
CA PRO A 167 3.62 16.28 2.57
C PRO A 167 2.72 16.37 1.34
N LYS A 168 1.74 17.29 1.36
CA LYS A 168 0.90 17.57 0.19
C LYS A 168 1.67 18.29 -0.92
N GLU A 169 2.65 19.09 -0.52
CA GLU A 169 3.48 19.91 -1.40
C GLU A 169 4.59 19.07 -2.03
N SER A 170 4.96 19.40 -3.26
CA SER A 170 6.08 18.77 -3.94
C SER A 170 7.40 19.13 -3.24
N ILE A 171 8.26 18.14 -3.07
CA ILE A 171 9.59 18.32 -2.49
C ILE A 171 10.60 18.30 -3.62
N ASP A 172 11.40 19.36 -3.75
CA ASP A 172 12.49 19.39 -4.73
C ASP A 172 13.68 18.58 -4.21
N LEU A 173 13.99 17.50 -4.93
CA LEU A 173 15.10 16.60 -4.62
C LEU A 173 16.28 16.79 -5.58
N ALA A 174 16.18 17.71 -6.55
CA ALA A 174 17.23 17.92 -7.54
C ALA A 174 18.56 18.27 -6.87
N GLY A 175 19.60 17.49 -7.19
CA GLY A 175 20.94 17.66 -6.61
C GLY A 175 21.09 17.27 -5.13
N LYS A 176 20.00 16.84 -4.46
CA LYS A 176 20.04 16.41 -3.04
C LYS A 176 20.59 15.00 -2.89
N ARG A 177 21.26 14.76 -1.77
CA ARG A 177 21.61 13.43 -1.25
C ARG A 177 20.45 12.92 -0.41
N VAL A 178 19.80 11.86 -0.86
CA VAL A 178 18.59 11.30 -0.25
C VAL A 178 18.89 9.93 0.32
N GLY A 179 18.54 9.70 1.59
CA GLY A 179 18.59 8.40 2.22
C GLY A 179 17.19 7.84 2.40
N ILE A 180 16.99 6.55 2.13
CA ILE A 180 15.72 5.86 2.43
C ILE A 180 15.97 4.61 3.27
N ILE A 181 15.32 4.54 4.44
CA ILE A 181 15.40 3.40 5.37
C ILE A 181 14.21 2.48 5.14
N GLY A 182 14.52 1.22 4.81
CA GLY A 182 13.53 0.17 4.57
C GLY A 182 13.31 -0.11 3.08
N THR A 183 12.97 -1.37 2.79
CA THR A 183 12.75 -1.89 1.43
C THR A 183 11.43 -2.65 1.31
N GLY A 184 10.45 -2.31 2.16
CA GLY A 184 9.08 -2.83 2.04
C GLY A 184 8.33 -2.21 0.85
N SER A 185 7.04 -2.52 0.73
CA SER A 185 6.19 -2.06 -0.38
C SER A 185 6.28 -0.56 -0.68
N SER A 186 6.27 0.30 0.34
CA SER A 186 6.40 1.75 0.15
C SER A 186 7.74 2.16 -0.47
N ALA A 187 8.84 1.54 -0.04
CA ALA A 187 10.15 1.82 -0.58
C ALA A 187 10.32 1.27 -2.00
N VAL A 188 9.85 0.05 -2.27
CA VAL A 188 9.87 -0.55 -3.62
C VAL A 188 9.16 0.35 -4.64
N GLN A 189 8.06 0.99 -4.23
CA GLN A 189 7.35 1.94 -5.08
C GLN A 189 8.08 3.29 -5.19
N ALA A 190 8.71 3.78 -4.11
CA ALA A 190 9.34 5.09 -4.06
C ALA A 190 10.74 5.15 -4.67
N ILE A 191 11.57 4.12 -4.46
CA ILE A 191 12.99 4.08 -4.86
C ILE A 191 13.19 4.43 -6.34
N PRO A 192 12.45 3.84 -7.30
CA PRO A 192 12.60 4.19 -8.71
C PRO A 192 12.28 5.65 -9.03
N GLU A 193 11.32 6.26 -8.33
CA GLU A 193 10.96 7.65 -8.54
C GLU A 193 11.93 8.61 -7.84
N LEU A 194 12.40 8.26 -6.64
CA LEU A 194 13.42 9.00 -5.91
C LEU A 194 14.76 8.99 -6.65
N ALA A 195 15.18 7.85 -7.22
CA ALA A 195 16.43 7.73 -7.98
C ALA A 195 16.46 8.59 -9.25
N LYS A 196 15.29 8.87 -9.84
CA LYS A 196 15.14 9.79 -10.99
C LYS A 196 15.22 11.26 -10.57
N ALA A 197 14.73 11.58 -9.37
CA ALA A 197 14.60 12.96 -8.89
C ALA A 197 15.82 13.46 -8.09
N ALA A 198 16.48 12.58 -7.33
CA ALA A 198 17.58 12.92 -6.44
C ALA A 198 18.91 13.09 -7.17
N GLY A 199 19.81 13.91 -6.60
CA GLY A 199 21.21 13.96 -7.02
C GLY A 199 21.92 12.62 -6.74
N HIS A 200 21.69 12.05 -5.56
CA HIS A 200 22.12 10.70 -5.20
C HIS A 200 21.12 10.05 -4.24
N LEU A 201 20.85 8.76 -4.39
CA LEU A 201 19.98 7.97 -3.52
C LEU A 201 20.77 6.86 -2.83
N THR A 202 20.75 6.85 -1.49
CA THR A 202 21.28 5.75 -0.68
C THR A 202 20.12 4.96 -0.07
N VAL A 203 20.04 3.68 -0.40
CA VAL A 203 19.00 2.75 0.09
C VAL A 203 19.56 1.93 1.24
N PHE A 204 19.01 2.11 2.44
CA PHE A 204 19.39 1.37 3.64
C PHE A 204 18.45 0.17 3.82
N GLN A 205 18.89 -0.99 3.37
CA GLN A 205 18.14 -2.23 3.37
C GLN A 205 18.53 -3.12 4.55
N ARG A 206 17.56 -3.55 5.36
CA ARG A 206 17.80 -4.62 6.35
C ARG A 206 17.40 -6.00 5.87
N THR A 207 16.29 -6.12 5.15
CA THR A 207 15.82 -7.42 4.67
C THR A 207 15.26 -7.22 3.28
N PRO A 208 15.86 -7.82 2.23
CA PRO A 208 15.31 -7.75 0.88
C PRO A 208 13.92 -8.37 0.81
N VAL A 209 13.14 -7.92 -0.18
CA VAL A 209 11.75 -8.32 -0.39
C VAL A 209 11.57 -8.97 -1.75
N TYR A 210 10.67 -9.96 -1.83
CA TYR A 210 10.22 -10.50 -3.11
C TYR A 210 9.29 -9.49 -3.80
N THR A 211 9.62 -9.10 -5.02
CA THR A 211 8.79 -8.21 -5.86
C THR A 211 8.56 -8.81 -7.23
N VAL A 212 7.40 -8.55 -7.84
CA VAL A 212 7.18 -8.90 -9.24
C VAL A 212 6.76 -7.67 -10.04
N PRO A 213 7.16 -7.56 -11.32
CA PRO A 213 6.79 -6.42 -12.13
C PRO A 213 5.28 -6.23 -12.24
N ALA A 214 4.82 -5.00 -12.05
CA ALA A 214 3.43 -4.63 -12.26
C ALA A 214 3.22 -4.24 -13.73
N ASN A 215 2.11 -4.68 -14.33
CA ASN A 215 1.69 -4.24 -15.66
C ASN A 215 1.05 -2.84 -15.60
N ARG A 216 1.88 -1.81 -15.36
CA ARG A 216 1.44 -0.40 -15.25
C ARG A 216 1.18 0.17 -16.64
N LYS A 217 -0.07 0.02 -17.10
CA LYS A 217 -0.54 0.54 -18.39
C LYS A 217 -1.72 1.47 -18.20
N ALA A 218 -1.85 2.44 -19.11
CA ALA A 218 -3.06 3.24 -19.26
C ALA A 218 -4.28 2.32 -19.48
N MET A 219 -5.41 2.71 -18.90
CA MET A 219 -6.66 1.99 -19.09
C MET A 219 -7.13 2.18 -20.53
N ARG A 220 -7.38 1.07 -21.23
CA ARG A 220 -7.91 1.12 -22.59
C ARG A 220 -9.44 1.16 -22.51
N GLY A 221 -10.07 2.09 -23.24
CA GLY A 221 -11.53 2.25 -23.23
C GLY A 221 -12.29 0.95 -23.48
N ALA A 222 -11.86 0.14 -24.45
CA ALA A 222 -12.50 -1.17 -24.72
C ALA A 222 -12.41 -2.17 -23.55
N VAL A 223 -11.34 -2.12 -22.75
CA VAL A 223 -11.21 -2.95 -21.54
C VAL A 223 -12.16 -2.44 -20.46
N GLU A 224 -12.15 -1.14 -20.22
CA GLU A 224 -13.05 -0.52 -19.24
C GLU A 224 -14.52 -0.78 -19.57
N SER A 225 -14.94 -0.60 -20.83
CA SER A 225 -16.31 -0.89 -21.27
C SER A 225 -16.71 -2.34 -21.02
N GLU A 226 -15.83 -3.30 -21.33
CA GLU A 226 -16.11 -4.73 -21.08
C GLU A 226 -16.23 -5.05 -19.59
N PHE A 227 -15.43 -4.40 -18.72
CA PHE A 227 -15.61 -4.51 -17.27
C PHE A 227 -16.93 -3.88 -16.82
N LYS A 228 -17.24 -2.67 -17.29
CA LYS A 228 -18.47 -1.94 -16.93
C LYS A 228 -19.74 -2.70 -17.31
N GLU A 229 -19.76 -3.37 -18.47
CA GLU A 229 -20.84 -4.27 -18.89
C GLU A 229 -21.02 -5.48 -17.96
N ASN A 230 -19.96 -5.88 -17.24
CA ASN A 230 -19.92 -7.11 -16.44
C ASN A 230 -19.79 -6.87 -14.94
N TYR A 231 -19.98 -5.64 -14.45
CA TYR A 231 -19.70 -5.30 -13.05
C TYR A 231 -20.44 -6.19 -12.05
N ARG A 232 -21.71 -6.53 -12.29
CA ARG A 232 -22.48 -7.41 -11.39
C ARG A 232 -21.86 -8.80 -11.27
N LEU A 233 -21.47 -9.40 -12.39
CA LEU A 233 -20.76 -10.68 -12.42
C LEU A 233 -19.39 -10.56 -11.74
N ILE A 234 -18.68 -9.46 -11.96
CA ILE A 234 -17.38 -9.20 -11.34
C ILE A 234 -17.53 -9.14 -9.82
N ARG A 235 -18.52 -8.39 -9.29
CA ARG A 235 -18.80 -8.32 -7.84
C ARG A 235 -19.19 -9.68 -7.28
N GLU A 236 -20.08 -10.41 -7.93
CA GLU A 236 -20.44 -11.76 -7.48
C GLU A 236 -19.20 -12.68 -7.40
N ARG A 237 -18.30 -12.61 -8.39
CA ARG A 237 -17.05 -13.37 -8.37
C ARG A 237 -16.10 -12.91 -7.27
N GLN A 238 -15.99 -11.61 -7.00
CA GLN A 238 -15.20 -11.08 -5.87
C GLN A 238 -15.69 -11.68 -4.54
N TRP A 239 -17.01 -11.70 -4.32
CA TRP A 239 -17.63 -12.25 -3.12
C TRP A 239 -17.33 -13.74 -2.92
N ASN A 240 -17.31 -14.51 -4.00
CA ASN A 240 -17.04 -15.95 -3.97
C ASN A 240 -15.55 -16.31 -4.08
N ASN A 241 -14.66 -15.32 -4.16
CA ASN A 241 -13.21 -15.54 -4.28
C ASN A 241 -12.50 -15.31 -2.93
N ARG A 242 -11.65 -16.26 -2.52
CA ARG A 242 -10.88 -16.17 -1.26
C ARG A 242 -10.02 -14.91 -1.12
N GLY A 243 -9.55 -14.34 -2.22
CA GLY A 243 -8.72 -13.13 -2.23
C GLY A 243 -9.50 -11.84 -2.50
N GLY A 244 -10.83 -11.91 -2.68
CA GLY A 244 -11.67 -10.73 -2.93
C GLY A 244 -11.47 -10.09 -4.31
N VAL A 245 -10.86 -10.80 -5.27
CA VAL A 245 -10.65 -10.33 -6.66
C VAL A 245 -11.38 -11.25 -7.64
N SER A 246 -12.05 -10.70 -8.65
CA SER A 246 -12.97 -11.46 -9.50
C SER A 246 -12.28 -12.43 -10.45
N ASN A 247 -11.00 -12.18 -10.74
CA ASN A 247 -10.27 -12.84 -11.82
C ASN A 247 -10.93 -12.74 -13.19
N PHE A 248 -11.78 -11.73 -13.39
CA PHE A 248 -12.35 -11.44 -14.70
C PHE A 248 -11.21 -11.19 -15.70
N ARG A 249 -11.39 -11.76 -16.89
CA ARG A 249 -10.47 -11.62 -18.00
C ARG A 249 -11.28 -11.14 -19.19
N PRO A 250 -11.09 -9.90 -19.64
CA PRO A 250 -11.75 -9.44 -20.84
C PRO A 250 -11.32 -10.33 -22.01
N ASN A 251 -12.28 -10.97 -22.66
CA ASN A 251 -12.02 -11.87 -23.78
C ASN A 251 -12.23 -11.16 -25.11
N ARG A 252 -13.06 -10.10 -25.15
CA ARG A 252 -13.30 -9.33 -26.38
C ARG A 252 -12.21 -8.28 -26.60
N SER A 253 -11.81 -7.57 -25.55
CA SER A 253 -10.88 -6.44 -25.62
C SER A 253 -9.40 -6.82 -25.43
N VAL A 254 -9.09 -8.06 -25.03
CA VAL A 254 -7.72 -8.60 -24.93
C VAL A 254 -7.59 -9.92 -25.70
N PRO A 255 -6.88 -9.95 -26.84
CA PRO A 255 -6.58 -11.18 -27.57
C PRO A 255 -5.85 -12.21 -26.70
N SER A 256 -6.14 -13.50 -26.88
CA SER A 256 -5.54 -14.61 -26.12
C SER A 256 -4.01 -14.58 -26.06
N LYS A 257 -3.36 -14.23 -27.18
CA LYS A 257 -1.88 -14.12 -27.30
C LYS A 257 -1.28 -12.91 -26.57
N SER A 258 -2.10 -11.97 -26.09
CA SER A 258 -1.69 -10.74 -25.40
C SER A 258 -1.96 -10.75 -23.90
N LYS A 259 -2.39 -11.88 -23.33
CA LYS A 259 -2.68 -12.06 -21.89
C LYS A 259 -1.41 -12.09 -20.99
N ARG A 260 -0.30 -11.47 -21.42
CA ARG A 260 0.88 -11.23 -20.58
C ARG A 260 0.52 -10.24 -19.47
N GLY A 261 0.86 -10.55 -18.22
CA GLY A 261 0.73 -9.61 -17.10
C GLY A 261 -0.69 -9.10 -16.78
N ILE A 262 -1.75 -9.81 -17.16
CA ILE A 262 -3.11 -9.50 -16.68
C ILE A 262 -3.43 -10.47 -15.54
N GLY A 263 -2.99 -10.13 -14.33
CA GLY A 263 -3.39 -10.91 -13.17
C GLY A 263 -2.72 -10.53 -11.86
N GLY A 264 -3.17 -9.44 -11.23
CA GLY A 264 -3.03 -9.27 -9.78
C GLY A 264 -3.98 -10.19 -8.99
N GLY A 265 -4.09 -11.48 -9.32
CA GLY A 265 -5.13 -12.29 -8.67
C GLY A 265 -5.27 -13.79 -8.96
N ARG A 266 -4.38 -14.47 -9.70
CA ARG A 266 -4.50 -15.94 -9.82
C ARG A 266 -3.71 -16.67 -8.73
N ARG A 267 -4.45 -17.35 -7.84
CA ARG A 267 -4.20 -18.77 -7.54
C ARG A 267 -5.04 -19.55 -8.55
N GLY A 268 -4.46 -19.96 -9.68
CA GLY A 268 -5.23 -20.48 -10.82
C GLY A 268 -4.39 -21.26 -11.82
N ASP A 269 -4.15 -22.51 -11.47
CA ASP A 269 -3.98 -23.71 -12.30
C ASP A 269 -3.01 -23.62 -13.49
N VAL A 270 -1.79 -23.14 -13.23
CA VAL A 270 -0.61 -23.54 -14.03
C VAL A 270 -0.09 -24.93 -13.64
N GLY A 271 -0.86 -25.67 -12.83
CA GLY A 271 -0.47 -26.93 -12.23
C GLY A 271 0.47 -26.74 -11.05
N LEU A 272 1.29 -27.76 -10.80
CA LEU A 272 2.27 -27.81 -9.73
C LEU A 272 3.63 -27.42 -10.31
N ILE A 273 4.37 -26.51 -9.67
CA ILE A 273 5.71 -26.14 -10.15
C ILE A 273 6.63 -27.36 -10.21
N LYS A 274 6.41 -28.32 -9.30
CA LYS A 274 7.11 -29.61 -9.24
C LYS A 274 6.77 -30.56 -10.39
N SER A 275 5.64 -30.38 -11.08
CA SER A 275 5.20 -31.26 -12.17
C SER A 275 5.76 -30.91 -13.55
N ILE A 276 6.46 -29.78 -13.68
CA ILE A 276 7.05 -29.30 -14.93
C ILE A 276 8.58 -29.27 -14.84
N SER A 277 9.25 -29.44 -15.97
CA SER A 277 10.72 -29.46 -16.04
C SER A 277 11.33 -28.06 -15.83
N PRO A 278 12.62 -27.95 -15.48
CA PRO A 278 13.32 -26.66 -15.41
C PRO A 278 13.19 -25.83 -16.69
N GLU A 279 13.29 -26.45 -17.86
CA GLU A 279 13.17 -25.77 -19.17
C GLU A 279 11.77 -25.23 -19.39
N GLN A 280 10.74 -25.98 -18.97
CA GLN A 280 9.35 -25.52 -19.04
C GLN A 280 9.09 -24.35 -18.09
N ARG A 281 9.68 -24.36 -16.88
CA ARG A 281 9.61 -23.24 -15.93
C ARG A 281 10.24 -21.98 -16.52
N GLN A 282 11.43 -22.10 -17.09
CA GLN A 282 12.12 -20.98 -17.72
C GLN A 282 11.33 -20.44 -18.93
N ALA A 283 10.87 -21.31 -19.83
CA ALA A 283 10.06 -20.89 -20.97
C ALA A 283 8.77 -20.15 -20.55
N MET A 284 8.17 -20.51 -19.41
CA MET A 284 7.03 -19.79 -18.86
C MET A 284 7.39 -18.40 -18.36
N ILE A 285 8.54 -18.23 -17.70
CA ILE A 285 9.04 -16.91 -17.26
C ILE A 285 9.35 -16.05 -18.49
N ASP A 286 10.04 -16.59 -19.49
CA ASP A 286 10.38 -15.87 -20.72
C ASP A 286 9.12 -15.41 -21.48
N GLU A 287 8.09 -16.27 -21.53
CA GLU A 287 6.83 -15.95 -22.22
C GLU A 287 5.97 -14.95 -21.42
N ARG A 288 5.87 -15.13 -20.11
CA ARG A 288 4.80 -14.53 -19.28
C ARG A 288 5.29 -13.56 -18.21
N GLY A 289 6.59 -13.47 -17.99
CA GLY A 289 7.19 -12.70 -16.91
C GLY A 289 7.31 -13.47 -15.60
N LEU A 290 8.08 -12.90 -14.66
CA LEU A 290 8.39 -13.49 -13.37
C LEU A 290 7.14 -13.74 -12.51
N GLU A 291 6.08 -12.96 -12.69
CA GLU A 291 4.83 -13.10 -11.94
C GLU A 291 4.17 -14.47 -12.12
N VAL A 292 4.55 -15.24 -13.13
CA VAL A 292 4.01 -16.59 -13.38
C VAL A 292 4.28 -17.54 -12.21
N ILE A 293 5.39 -17.35 -11.48
CA ILE A 293 5.76 -18.21 -10.34
C ILE A 293 4.72 -18.14 -9.21
N LEU A 294 4.01 -17.01 -9.10
CA LEU A 294 2.99 -16.78 -8.08
C LEU A 294 1.70 -17.56 -8.33
N ASN A 295 1.53 -18.13 -9.54
CA ASN A 295 0.30 -18.80 -9.94
C ASN A 295 0.30 -20.30 -9.66
N PHE A 296 1.46 -20.91 -9.37
CA PHE A 296 1.57 -22.32 -8.99
C PHE A 296 0.95 -22.55 -7.61
N THR A 297 0.15 -23.59 -7.48
CA THR A 297 -0.66 -23.82 -6.27
C THR A 297 0.14 -24.39 -5.11
N ASP A 298 1.16 -25.20 -5.41
CA ASP A 298 2.04 -25.85 -4.43
C ASP A 298 3.09 -24.90 -3.83
N VAL A 299 3.41 -23.78 -4.49
CA VAL A 299 4.39 -22.79 -4.01
C VAL A 299 4.06 -22.26 -2.61
N TYR A 300 2.78 -22.20 -2.23
CA TYR A 300 2.35 -21.70 -0.92
C TYR A 300 2.08 -22.81 0.12
N THR A 301 2.25 -24.08 -0.24
CA THR A 301 1.86 -25.22 0.61
C THR A 301 2.92 -26.31 0.71
N ASP A 302 3.92 -26.34 -0.18
CA ASP A 302 5.02 -27.31 -0.20
C ASP A 302 6.36 -26.56 -0.15
N PRO A 303 7.19 -26.76 0.90
CA PRO A 303 8.48 -26.08 1.02
C PRO A 303 9.45 -26.32 -0.14
N SER A 304 9.45 -27.51 -0.75
CA SER A 304 10.31 -27.81 -1.91
C SER A 304 9.81 -27.12 -3.18
N ALA A 305 8.49 -26.98 -3.35
CA ALA A 305 7.91 -26.17 -4.42
C ALA A 305 8.25 -24.68 -4.24
N ASN A 306 8.17 -24.20 -2.99
CA ASN A 306 8.54 -22.83 -2.65
C ASN A 306 10.00 -22.55 -3.00
N GLU A 307 10.91 -23.46 -2.67
CA GLU A 307 12.34 -23.25 -2.97
C GLU A 307 12.64 -23.21 -4.46
N ILE A 308 11.97 -24.04 -5.27
CA ILE A 308 12.06 -23.93 -6.74
C ILE A 308 11.64 -22.52 -7.21
N ALA A 309 10.57 -21.96 -6.64
CA ALA A 309 10.13 -20.61 -6.99
C ALA A 309 11.12 -19.54 -6.49
N ASN A 310 11.71 -19.70 -5.30
CA ASN A 310 12.73 -18.80 -4.78
C ASN A 310 13.98 -18.81 -5.67
N ASP A 311 14.41 -19.97 -6.17
CA ASP A 311 15.58 -20.07 -7.04
C ASP A 311 15.35 -19.39 -8.40
N LEU A 312 14.18 -19.62 -9.02
CA LEU A 312 13.80 -18.94 -10.26
C LEU A 312 13.71 -17.41 -10.07
N PHE A 313 13.22 -16.98 -8.91
CA PHE A 313 13.20 -15.58 -8.55
C PHE A 313 14.62 -15.00 -8.45
N ARG A 314 15.49 -15.66 -7.68
CA ARG A 314 16.87 -15.22 -7.46
C ARG A 314 17.67 -15.18 -8.77
N SER A 315 17.51 -16.19 -9.63
CA SER A 315 18.17 -16.20 -10.95
C SER A 315 17.70 -15.03 -11.81
N THR A 316 16.39 -14.78 -11.84
CA THR A 316 15.82 -13.66 -12.63
C THR A 316 16.31 -12.30 -12.12
N VAL A 317 16.41 -12.10 -10.79
CA VAL A 317 16.92 -10.83 -10.23
C VAL A 317 18.40 -10.62 -10.57
N ARG A 318 19.23 -11.66 -10.54
CA ARG A 318 20.65 -11.58 -10.96
C ARG A 318 20.82 -11.12 -12.40
N GLU A 319 19.86 -11.43 -13.28
CA GLU A 319 19.89 -10.98 -14.68
C GLU A 319 19.47 -9.50 -14.84
N MET A 320 18.79 -8.93 -13.84
CA MET A 320 18.30 -7.54 -13.88
C MET A 320 19.29 -6.53 -13.29
N VAL A 321 20.30 -6.98 -12.54
CA VAL A 321 21.25 -6.14 -11.81
C VAL A 321 22.67 -6.41 -12.30
N ASP A 322 23.34 -5.38 -12.83
CA ASP A 322 24.62 -5.54 -13.54
C ASP A 322 25.78 -5.85 -12.58
N ASP A 323 25.76 -5.24 -11.38
CA ASP A 323 26.73 -5.49 -10.32
C ASP A 323 26.35 -6.75 -9.52
N ALA A 324 27.20 -7.77 -9.59
CA ALA A 324 26.95 -9.06 -8.93
C ALA A 324 26.89 -8.96 -7.39
N GLU A 325 27.65 -8.07 -6.77
CA GLU A 325 27.63 -7.89 -5.32
C GLU A 325 26.34 -7.21 -4.86
N VAL A 326 25.89 -6.21 -5.61
CA VAL A 326 24.60 -5.54 -5.38
C VAL A 326 23.45 -6.52 -5.60
N ALA A 327 23.51 -7.33 -6.66
CA ALA A 327 22.53 -8.36 -6.95
C ALA A 327 22.35 -9.32 -5.78
N GLU A 328 23.45 -9.88 -5.24
CA GLU A 328 23.38 -10.80 -4.09
C GLU A 328 22.77 -10.15 -2.84
N LYS A 329 23.10 -8.88 -2.56
CA LYS A 329 22.51 -8.12 -1.44
C LYS A 329 20.99 -7.93 -1.59
N LEU A 330 20.45 -7.94 -2.81
CA LEU A 330 19.02 -7.77 -3.10
C LEU A 330 18.19 -9.06 -2.99
N LEU A 331 18.82 -10.22 -2.79
CA LEU A 331 18.13 -11.51 -2.78
C LEU A 331 17.58 -11.87 -1.39
N PRO A 332 16.29 -12.18 -1.26
CA PRO A 332 15.77 -12.78 -0.03
C PRO A 332 16.36 -14.17 0.25
N GLN A 333 16.89 -14.34 1.46
CA GLN A 333 17.54 -15.57 1.92
C GLN A 333 16.85 -16.20 3.14
N ASP A 334 16.32 -15.38 4.07
CA ASP A 334 15.85 -15.89 5.37
C ASP A 334 14.37 -16.30 5.40
N TYR A 335 13.65 -16.13 4.30
CA TYR A 335 12.24 -16.50 4.21
C TYR A 335 11.82 -16.83 2.78
N GLY A 336 10.80 -17.67 2.66
CA GLY A 336 10.25 -18.12 1.38
C GLY A 336 9.22 -17.16 0.78
N LEU A 337 9.02 -17.28 -0.53
CA LEU A 337 7.98 -16.56 -1.25
C LEU A 337 6.60 -16.77 -0.61
N GLY A 338 5.83 -15.69 -0.43
CA GLY A 338 4.50 -15.74 0.19
C GLY A 338 4.46 -15.73 1.73
N CYS A 339 5.61 -15.84 2.42
CA CYS A 339 5.67 -15.66 3.88
C CYS A 339 5.55 -14.19 4.31
N LYS A 340 5.79 -13.25 3.40
CA LYS A 340 5.44 -11.83 3.52
C LYS A 340 4.51 -11.44 2.37
N ARG A 341 3.84 -10.30 2.51
CA ARG A 341 2.99 -9.74 1.45
C ARG A 341 3.81 -9.58 0.16
N GLN A 342 3.27 -10.10 -0.94
CA GLN A 342 3.82 -9.89 -2.27
C GLN A 342 3.78 -8.40 -2.64
N VAL A 343 4.89 -7.87 -3.15
CA VAL A 343 4.98 -6.49 -3.59
C VAL A 343 5.00 -6.45 -5.12
N LEU A 344 4.29 -5.47 -5.70
CA LEU A 344 4.38 -5.18 -7.13
C LEU A 344 5.32 -4.00 -7.36
N ASP A 345 6.27 -4.17 -8.27
CA ASP A 345 7.26 -3.15 -8.57
C ASP A 345 7.15 -2.59 -10.00
N ARG A 346 7.97 -1.58 -10.28
CA ARG A 346 8.29 -1.13 -11.63
C ARG A 346 9.71 -0.59 -11.57
N ASP A 347 10.59 -1.19 -12.35
CA ASP A 347 11.97 -0.78 -12.48
C ASP A 347 12.74 -0.83 -11.13
N TYR A 348 12.27 -1.60 -10.12
CA TYR A 348 12.91 -1.64 -8.79
C TYR A 348 14.33 -2.21 -8.85
N TYR A 349 14.50 -3.41 -9.41
CA TYR A 349 15.84 -4.00 -9.58
C TYR A 349 16.72 -3.20 -10.57
N PRO A 350 16.23 -2.82 -11.78
CA PRO A 350 17.01 -1.98 -12.69
C PRO A 350 17.44 -0.61 -12.11
N THR A 351 16.75 -0.10 -11.09
CA THR A 351 17.15 1.16 -10.43
C THR A 351 18.55 1.09 -9.83
N TYR A 352 18.99 -0.09 -9.40
CA TYR A 352 20.32 -0.28 -8.79
C TYR A 352 21.47 -0.29 -9.81
N ASN A 353 21.19 -0.29 -11.12
CA ASN A 353 22.21 -0.14 -12.16
C ASN A 353 22.54 1.33 -12.47
N ARG A 354 21.91 2.27 -11.76
CA ARG A 354 22.16 3.70 -11.94
C ARG A 354 23.38 4.14 -11.14
N ASP A 355 24.25 4.93 -11.77
CA ASP A 355 25.45 5.50 -11.11
C ASP A 355 25.13 6.34 -9.86
N ASN A 356 23.90 6.85 -9.73
CA ASN A 356 23.48 7.69 -8.62
C ASN A 356 22.72 6.93 -7.52
N VAL A 357 22.78 5.60 -7.49
CA VAL A 357 22.10 4.76 -6.49
C VAL A 357 23.10 3.87 -5.77
N THR A 358 23.12 3.93 -4.44
CA THR A 358 23.91 3.06 -3.58
C THR A 358 22.99 2.20 -2.71
N LEU A 359 23.27 0.89 -2.62
CA LEU A 359 22.62 -0.03 -1.70
C LEU A 359 23.51 -0.30 -0.49
N VAL A 360 22.97 -0.12 0.71
CA VAL A 360 23.64 -0.42 2.00
C VAL A 360 22.91 -1.59 2.67
N ASP A 361 23.64 -2.66 2.95
CA ASP A 361 23.13 -3.83 3.67
C ASP A 361 23.28 -3.67 5.19
N LEU A 362 22.20 -3.28 5.84
CA LEU A 362 22.13 -3.04 7.29
C LEU A 362 22.24 -4.30 8.15
N LYS A 363 22.24 -5.51 7.56
CA LYS A 363 22.62 -6.71 8.32
C LYS A 363 24.12 -6.84 8.48
N GLN A 364 24.89 -6.34 7.51
CA GLN A 364 26.34 -6.36 7.54
C GLN A 364 26.88 -5.15 8.29
N THR A 365 26.31 -3.97 8.03
CA THR A 365 26.68 -2.71 8.70
C THR A 365 25.43 -2.03 9.28
N PRO A 366 25.01 -2.41 10.50
CA PRO A 366 23.86 -1.80 11.18
C PRO A 366 23.97 -0.28 11.31
N ILE A 367 22.83 0.40 11.37
CA ILE A 367 22.77 1.83 11.70
C ILE A 367 23.16 1.98 13.17
N GLU A 368 24.16 2.81 13.46
CA GLU A 368 24.53 3.16 14.83
C GLU A 368 23.69 4.34 15.33
N ARG A 369 23.66 5.42 14.53
CA ARG A 369 22.94 6.64 14.87
C ARG A 369 22.69 7.52 13.65
N ILE A 370 21.79 8.46 13.83
CA ILE A 370 21.63 9.61 12.96
C ILE A 370 22.52 10.74 13.50
N THR A 371 23.14 11.48 12.59
CA THR A 371 24.02 12.62 12.89
C THR A 371 23.38 13.90 12.34
N PRO A 372 23.85 15.10 12.72
CA PRO A 372 23.32 16.34 12.17
C PRO A 372 23.35 16.42 10.64
N ASN A 373 24.34 15.79 10.00
CA ASN A 373 24.54 15.85 8.56
C ASN A 373 24.02 14.62 7.82
N GLY A 374 23.53 13.59 8.50
CA GLY A 374 23.26 12.31 7.85
C GLY A 374 23.05 11.15 8.81
N LEU A 375 23.67 10.03 8.49
CA LEU A 375 23.54 8.76 9.21
C LEU A 375 24.88 8.03 9.23
N THR A 376 25.21 7.39 10.35
CA THR A 376 26.36 6.49 10.45
C THR A 376 25.91 5.04 10.61
N THR A 377 26.58 4.17 9.88
CA THR A 377 26.60 2.72 10.15
C THR A 377 27.91 2.36 10.85
N GLU A 378 28.06 1.12 11.30
CA GLU A 378 29.29 0.64 11.95
C GLU A 378 30.56 0.79 11.06
N GLU A 379 30.39 0.91 9.74
CA GLU A 379 31.49 0.97 8.78
C GLU A 379 31.67 2.31 8.07
N SER A 380 30.63 3.16 8.00
CA SER A 380 30.64 4.35 7.13
C SER A 380 29.69 5.44 7.59
N GLU A 381 30.03 6.68 7.22
CA GLU A 381 29.16 7.84 7.37
C GLU A 381 28.55 8.22 6.02
N TYR A 382 27.26 8.53 6.03
CA TYR A 382 26.49 8.92 4.86
C TYR A 382 25.91 10.30 5.13
N ASP A 383 26.48 11.32 4.49
CA ASP A 383 25.89 12.64 4.52
C ASP A 383 24.61 12.69 3.66
N LEU A 384 23.53 13.23 4.23
CA LEU A 384 22.21 13.28 3.62
C LEU A 384 21.58 14.66 3.81
N ASP A 385 20.91 15.14 2.78
CA ASP A 385 20.09 16.36 2.87
C ASP A 385 18.63 16.02 3.20
N VAL A 386 18.19 14.80 2.86
CA VAL A 386 16.85 14.28 3.10
C VAL A 386 16.93 12.84 3.60
N LEU A 387 16.21 12.52 4.68
CA LEU A 387 16.10 11.18 5.25
C LEU A 387 14.64 10.71 5.22
N ILE A 388 14.38 9.58 4.55
CA ILE A 388 13.05 9.02 4.32
C ILE A 388 12.88 7.73 5.11
N TYR A 389 11.89 7.69 5.98
CA TYR A 389 11.41 6.48 6.64
C TYR A 389 10.36 5.78 5.78
N ALA A 390 10.72 4.62 5.23
CA ALA A 390 9.84 3.68 4.58
C ALA A 390 9.68 2.39 5.41
N THR A 391 9.52 2.59 6.73
CA THR A 391 9.62 1.58 7.80
C THR A 391 8.28 0.96 8.19
N GLY A 392 7.25 1.16 7.36
CA GLY A 392 5.96 0.53 7.47
C GLY A 392 5.06 1.15 8.54
N PHE A 393 4.25 0.30 9.16
CA PHE A 393 3.18 0.70 10.08
C PHE A 393 3.12 -0.26 11.25
N ASP A 394 2.63 0.22 12.39
CA ASP A 394 2.09 -0.63 13.44
C ASP A 394 0.74 -1.18 12.97
N ALA A 395 0.80 -2.33 12.31
CA ALA A 395 -0.28 -2.87 11.51
C ALA A 395 -1.36 -3.56 12.37
N MET A 396 -2.60 -3.56 11.85
CA MET A 396 -3.79 -4.17 12.42
C MET A 396 -4.27 -3.55 13.74
N THR A 397 -3.45 -3.55 14.78
CA THR A 397 -3.83 -3.15 16.14
C THR A 397 -3.33 -1.77 16.53
N GLY A 398 -2.28 -1.25 15.91
CA GLY A 398 -1.63 -0.01 16.34
C GLY A 398 -2.57 1.18 16.45
N ALA A 399 -3.50 1.33 15.50
CA ALA A 399 -4.49 2.41 15.53
C ALA A 399 -5.45 2.30 16.72
N LEU A 400 -5.83 1.08 17.13
CA LEU A 400 -6.72 0.86 18.27
C LEU A 400 -5.98 1.02 19.60
N LEU A 401 -4.76 0.49 19.69
CA LEU A 401 -3.94 0.56 20.91
C LEU A 401 -3.57 2.00 21.29
N LYS A 402 -3.49 2.91 20.32
CA LYS A 402 -3.24 4.34 20.56
C LYS A 402 -4.45 5.11 21.10
N LEU A 403 -5.65 4.54 21.12
CA LEU A 403 -6.89 5.24 21.47
C LEU A 403 -7.35 5.03 22.92
N ASN A 404 -6.51 4.40 23.77
CA ASN A 404 -6.79 4.14 25.18
C ASN A 404 -8.24 3.68 25.42
N ILE A 405 -8.64 2.62 24.71
CA ILE A 405 -10.03 2.15 24.68
C ILE A 405 -10.35 1.43 25.99
N THR A 406 -11.35 1.93 26.73
CA THR A 406 -11.89 1.27 27.93
C THR A 406 -13.35 0.90 27.71
N GLY A 407 -13.73 -0.31 28.10
CA GLY A 407 -15.05 -0.89 27.87
C GLY A 407 -15.84 -1.11 29.14
#